data_AF-A0A924HDQ9-F1
#
_entry.id   AF-A0A924HDQ9-F1
#
_cell.length_a   1.000
_cell.length_b   1.000
_cell.length_c   1.000
_cell.angle_alpha   90.00
_cell.angle_beta   90.00
_cell.angle_gamma   90.00
#
_symmetry.space_group_name_H-M   'P 1'
#
loop_
_entity.id
_entity.type
_entity.pdbx_description
1 polymer ?
#
loop_
_entity_poly.entity_id
_entity_poly.type
_entity_poly.pdbx_seq_one_letter_code
_entity_poly.pdbx_strand_id
1 'polypeptide(L)'
;LKDGGEEFLCAQLLDNHVAVKHWVRNLVTEPCGFALATSRGRVFPDFVAELKDGRIGVVEYKGAHLLSDPYEIEKRQIGELWAAKSGGKCVFGQIAKERDGVGMSGQLDALLA
;
A
#
# COMPACT_ATOMS: atom_id res chain seq x y z
N LEU A 1 13.26 7.90 -1.93
CA LEU A 1 12.38 7.93 -3.12
C LEU A 1 13.07 8.78 -4.16
N LYS A 2 12.98 8.44 -5.45
CA LYS A 2 13.53 9.31 -6.50
C LYS A 2 12.62 10.53 -6.63
N ASP A 3 13.20 11.72 -6.52
CA ASP A 3 12.45 12.96 -6.73
C ASP A 3 11.78 12.96 -8.12
N GLY A 4 10.50 13.35 -8.16
CA GLY A 4 9.66 13.28 -9.36
C GLY A 4 9.23 11.87 -9.81
N GLY A 5 9.53 10.81 -9.04
CA GLY A 5 9.08 9.45 -9.34
C GLY A 5 7.63 9.18 -8.94
N GLU A 6 7.01 8.14 -9.49
CA GLU A 6 5.61 7.80 -9.21
C GLU A 6 5.40 7.36 -7.75
N GLU A 7 6.33 6.60 -7.17
CA GLU A 7 6.33 6.29 -5.73
C GLU A 7 6.47 7.57 -4.87
N PHE A 8 7.22 8.57 -5.33
CA PHE A 8 7.36 9.85 -4.63
C PHE A 8 6.05 10.61 -4.63
N LEU A 9 5.34 10.64 -5.77
CA LEU A 9 4.01 11.22 -5.85
C LEU A 9 3.01 10.48 -4.94
N CYS A 10 3.03 9.14 -4.92
CA CYS A 10 2.20 8.34 -4.03
C CYS A 10 2.46 8.69 -2.55
N ALA A 11 3.73 8.86 -2.16
CA ALA A 11 4.10 9.27 -0.81
C ALA A 11 3.59 10.68 -0.48
N GLN A 12 3.70 11.65 -1.40
CA GLN A 12 3.15 12.99 -1.20
C GLN A 12 1.64 12.99 -1.04
N LEU A 13 0.92 12.17 -1.82
CA LEU A 13 -0.53 12.05 -1.70
C LEU A 13 -0.91 11.43 -0.35
N LEU A 14 -0.18 10.41 0.12
CA LEU A 14 -0.38 9.80 1.43
C LEU A 14 -0.13 10.81 2.57
N ASP A 15 0.95 11.60 2.46
CA ASP A 15 1.31 12.64 3.44
C ASP A 15 0.23 13.73 3.57
N ASN A 16 -0.40 14.10 2.45
CA ASN A 16 -1.46 15.12 2.42
C ASN A 16 -2.87 14.56 2.63
N HIS A 17 -3.04 13.24 2.76
CA HIS A 17 -4.36 12.62 2.83
C HIS A 17 -5.04 12.89 4.18
N VAL A 18 -6.30 13.36 4.16
CA VAL A 18 -7.02 13.79 5.36
C VAL A 18 -7.22 12.69 6.40
N ALA A 19 -7.33 11.43 5.99
CA ALA A 19 -7.48 10.28 6.90
C ALA A 19 -6.17 9.82 7.53
N VAL A 20 -5.01 10.22 6.97
CA VAL A 20 -3.69 9.80 7.49
C VAL A 20 -3.32 10.67 8.68
N LYS A 21 -2.84 10.02 9.75
CA LYS A 21 -2.33 10.69 10.94
C LYS A 21 -0.80 10.79 10.87
N HIS A 22 -0.16 9.65 10.63
CA HIS A 22 1.28 9.54 10.37
C HIS A 22 1.52 8.41 9.38
N TRP A 23 2.62 8.47 8.63
CA TRP A 23 3.04 7.36 7.78
C TRP A 23 4.56 7.20 7.80
N VAL A 24 5.00 6.01 7.44
CA VAL A 24 6.42 5.69 7.25
C VAL A 24 6.61 4.99 5.92
N ARG A 25 7.75 5.25 5.28
CA ARG A 25 8.26 4.35 4.25
C ARG A 25 8.75 3.08 4.94
N ASN A 26 8.23 1.94 4.51
CA ASN A 26 8.57 0.67 5.10
C ASN A 26 10.02 0.29 4.76
N LEU A 27 10.70 -0.33 5.71
CA LEU A 27 12.06 -0.83 5.50
C LEU A 27 12.00 -2.24 4.90
N VAL A 28 12.88 -2.52 3.94
CA VAL A 28 12.99 -3.83 3.29
C VAL A 28 13.97 -4.77 4.00
N THR A 29 14.18 -4.56 5.30
CA THR A 29 15.19 -5.25 6.10
C THR A 29 14.61 -5.77 7.40
N GLU A 30 14.91 -7.01 7.74
CA GLU A 30 14.55 -7.59 9.03
C GLU A 30 15.53 -7.16 10.14
N PRO A 31 15.06 -6.98 11.39
CA PRO A 31 13.68 -7.18 11.87
C PRO A 31 12.78 -5.94 11.75
N CYS A 32 13.27 -4.86 11.14
CA CYS A 32 12.65 -3.53 11.26
C CYS A 32 11.49 -3.27 10.29
N GLY A 33 11.38 -4.06 9.21
CA GLY A 33 10.34 -3.93 8.19
C GLY A 33 9.07 -4.71 8.50
N PHE A 34 7.92 -4.19 8.08
CA PHE A 34 6.68 -4.95 8.02
C PHE A 34 6.69 -5.84 6.78
N ALA A 35 6.44 -7.15 6.97
CA ALA A 35 6.46 -8.12 5.89
C ALA A 35 5.21 -9.00 5.87
N LEU A 36 4.79 -9.37 4.67
CA LEU A 36 3.79 -10.41 4.42
C LEU A 36 4.47 -11.64 3.82
N ALA A 37 4.09 -12.83 4.26
CA ALA A 37 4.62 -14.09 3.74
C ALA A 37 3.86 -14.49 2.47
N THR A 38 4.60 -14.91 1.45
CA THR A 38 4.11 -15.41 0.14
C THR A 38 4.75 -16.77 -0.15
N SER A 39 4.28 -17.47 -1.20
CA SER A 39 4.88 -18.73 -1.65
C SER A 39 6.35 -18.59 -2.08
N ARG A 40 6.80 -17.37 -2.41
CA ARG A 40 8.16 -17.08 -2.87
C ARG A 40 9.05 -16.39 -1.83
N GLY A 41 8.59 -16.30 -0.59
CA GLY A 41 9.28 -15.60 0.49
C GLY A 41 8.49 -14.42 1.03
N ARG A 42 9.17 -13.40 1.53
CA ARG A 42 8.54 -12.24 2.17
C ARG A 42 8.47 -11.04 1.23
N VAL A 43 7.39 -10.29 1.32
CA VAL A 43 7.21 -9.03 0.60
C VAL A 43 7.03 -7.90 1.59
N PHE A 44 7.62 -6.76 1.26
CA PHE A 44 7.69 -5.58 2.10
C PHE A 44 6.96 -4.46 1.35
N PRO A 45 5.70 -4.15 1.71
CA PRO A 45 4.96 -3.09 1.05
C PRO A 45 5.63 -1.74 1.23
N ASP A 46 5.47 -0.80 0.28
CA ASP A 46 6.20 0.48 0.28
C ASP A 46 5.93 1.37 1.50
N PHE A 47 4.67 1.46 1.95
CA PHE A 47 4.23 2.40 2.96
C PHE A 47 3.32 1.76 4.01
N VAL A 48 3.48 2.23 5.25
CA VAL A 48 2.59 1.91 6.38
C VAL A 48 2.11 3.22 7.01
N ALA A 49 0.80 3.36 7.18
CA ALA A 49 0.15 4.55 7.70
C ALA A 49 -0.73 4.23 8.91
N GLU A 50 -0.64 5.05 9.95
CA GLU A 50 -1.66 5.13 11.00
C GLU A 50 -2.74 6.10 10.54
N LEU A 51 -4.00 5.66 10.56
CA LEU A 51 -5.14 6.50 10.22
C LEU A 51 -5.72 7.18 11.46
N LYS A 52 -6.42 8.30 11.25
CA LYS A 52 -7.02 9.09 12.33
C LYS A 52 -8.09 8.33 13.13
N ASP A 53 -8.70 7.32 12.53
CA ASP A 53 -9.67 6.42 13.18
C ASP A 53 -9.01 5.23 13.90
N GLY A 54 -7.68 5.15 13.90
CA GLY A 54 -6.90 4.10 14.58
C GLY A 54 -6.63 2.85 13.73
N ARG A 55 -7.09 2.78 12.47
CA ARG A 55 -6.72 1.70 11.55
C ARG A 55 -5.27 1.85 11.06
N ILE A 56 -4.70 0.74 10.60
CA ILE A 56 -3.42 0.71 9.88
C ILE A 56 -3.67 0.53 8.38
N GLY A 57 -3.22 1.48 7.57
CA GLY A 57 -3.20 1.39 6.13
C GLY A 57 -1.84 0.90 5.62
N VAL A 58 -1.85 -0.14 4.78
CA VAL A 58 -0.66 -0.62 4.07
C VAL A 58 -0.83 -0.34 2.59
N VAL A 59 0.09 0.42 2.02
CA VAL A 59 0.01 0.90 0.65
C VAL A 59 1.25 0.46 -0.12
N GLU A 60 1.03 -0.17 -1.25
CA GLU A 60 2.08 -0.58 -2.19
C GLU A 60 1.89 0.18 -3.49
N TYR A 61 2.91 0.86 -3.99
CA TYR A 61 2.87 1.46 -5.32
C TYR A 61 3.24 0.43 -6.40
N LYS A 62 2.53 0.45 -7.52
CA LYS A 62 2.85 -0.39 -8.69
C LYS A 62 2.72 0.38 -9.99
N GLY A 63 3.70 0.17 -10.88
CA GLY A 63 3.54 0.55 -12.28
C GLY A 63 2.38 -0.23 -12.91
N ALA A 64 1.51 0.45 -13.64
CA ALA A 64 0.27 -0.12 -14.19
C ALA A 64 0.49 -1.37 -15.09
N HIS A 65 1.68 -1.51 -15.67
CA HIS A 65 2.06 -2.63 -16.54
C HIS A 65 2.30 -3.96 -15.79
N LEU A 66 2.31 -3.96 -14.45
CA LEU A 66 2.63 -5.14 -13.63
C LEU A 66 1.38 -5.82 -13.03
N LEU A 67 0.18 -5.28 -13.25
CA LEU A 67 -1.03 -5.74 -12.56
C LEU A 67 -1.51 -7.14 -12.98
N SER A 68 -1.09 -7.64 -14.14
CA SER A 68 -1.45 -8.97 -14.65
C SER A 68 -0.42 -10.06 -14.32
N ASP A 69 0.68 -9.72 -13.65
CA ASP A 69 1.69 -10.70 -13.26
C ASP A 69 1.12 -11.65 -12.17
N PRO A 70 1.19 -12.98 -12.33
CA PRO A 70 0.65 -13.92 -11.34
C PRO A 70 1.19 -13.73 -9.92
N TYR A 71 2.45 -13.32 -9.79
CA TYR A 71 3.06 -13.07 -8.49
C TYR A 71 2.55 -11.76 -7.86
N GLU A 72 2.30 -10.73 -8.65
CA GLU A 72 1.67 -9.50 -8.16
C GLU A 72 0.21 -9.74 -7.73
N ILE A 73 -0.51 -10.63 -8.43
CA ILE A 73 -1.84 -11.09 -8.01
C ILE A 73 -1.78 -11.80 -6.65
N GLU A 74 -0.81 -12.71 -6.45
CA GLU A 74 -0.61 -13.39 -5.17
C GLU A 74 -0.34 -12.38 -4.03
N LYS A 75 0.56 -11.42 -4.24
CA LYS A 75 0.87 -10.38 -3.24
C LYS A 75 -0.36 -9.60 -2.84
N ARG A 76 -1.18 -9.20 -3.82
CA ARG A 76 -2.44 -8.49 -3.58
C ARG A 76 -3.39 -9.33 -2.74
N GLN A 77 -3.62 -10.58 -3.13
CA GLN A 77 -4.53 -11.48 -2.41
C GLN A 77 -4.09 -11.71 -0.96
N ILE A 78 -2.78 -11.82 -0.71
CA ILE A 78 -2.24 -11.97 0.64
C ILE A 78 -2.45 -10.71 1.48
N GLY A 79 -2.20 -9.53 0.91
CA GLY A 79 -2.46 -8.26 1.58
C GLY A 79 -3.94 -8.05 1.90
N GLU A 80 -4.83 -8.35 0.94
CA GLU A 80 -6.29 -8.30 1.12
C GLU A 80 -6.75 -9.29 2.20
N LEU A 81 -6.23 -10.52 2.22
CA LEU A 81 -6.53 -11.52 3.24
C LEU A 81 -6.05 -11.05 4.63
N TRP A 82 -4.83 -10.51 4.72
CA TRP A 82 -4.31 -9.95 5.98
C TRP A 82 -5.22 -8.84 6.51
N ALA A 83 -5.63 -7.91 5.66
CA ALA A 83 -6.56 -6.84 6.04
C ALA A 83 -7.93 -7.40 6.49
N ALA A 84 -8.50 -8.35 5.74
CA ALA A 84 -9.77 -8.99 6.08
C ALA A 84 -9.72 -9.75 7.42
N LYS A 85 -8.57 -10.35 7.77
CA LYS A 85 -8.36 -11.07 9.04
C LYS A 85 -8.05 -10.15 10.22
N SER A 86 -7.88 -8.86 10.01
CA SER A 86 -7.57 -7.89 11.07
C SER A 86 -8.75 -7.54 11.99
N GLY A 87 -9.98 -7.97 11.64
CA GLY A 87 -11.20 -7.57 12.36
C GLY A 87 -11.53 -6.08 12.19
N GLY A 88 -11.27 -5.52 11.00
CA GLY A 88 -11.53 -4.11 10.67
C GLY A 88 -10.45 -3.13 11.13
N LYS A 89 -9.31 -3.64 11.62
CA LYS A 89 -8.20 -2.80 12.12
C LYS A 89 -7.18 -2.41 11.05
N CYS A 90 -7.22 -3.06 9.90
CA CYS A 90 -6.24 -2.84 8.83
C CYS A 90 -6.93 -2.74 7.46
N VAL A 91 -6.33 -1.94 6.58
CA VAL A 91 -6.62 -1.88 5.14
C VAL A 91 -5.33 -2.09 4.34
N PHE A 92 -5.46 -2.70 3.18
CA PHE A 92 -4.34 -2.95 2.27
C PHE A 92 -4.74 -2.58 0.85
N GLY A 93 -3.88 -1.89 0.12
CA GLY A 93 -4.13 -1.56 -1.28
C GLY A 93 -2.87 -1.41 -2.12
N GLN A 94 -2.97 -1.88 -3.36
CA GLN A 94 -2.00 -1.57 -4.41
C GLN A 94 -2.49 -0.36 -5.20
N ILE A 95 -1.68 0.69 -5.24
CA ILE A 95 -1.95 1.94 -5.92
C ILE A 95 -1.12 2.01 -7.20
N ALA A 96 -1.75 2.34 -8.31
CA ALA A 96 -1.09 2.58 -9.58
C ALA A 96 -1.35 4.00 -10.06
N LYS A 97 -0.57 4.48 -11.03
CA LYS A 97 -0.79 5.79 -11.66
C LYS A 97 -2.25 6.02 -12.06
N GLU A 98 -2.83 5.01 -12.69
CA GLU A 98 -4.25 4.94 -13.02
C GLU A 98 -4.69 3.47 -13.00
N ARG A 99 -5.91 3.24 -12.51
CA ARG A 99 -6.57 1.94 -12.56
C ARG A 99 -8.07 2.15 -12.73
N ASP A 100 -8.64 1.52 -13.76
CA ASP A 100 -10.07 1.60 -14.07
C ASP A 100 -10.58 3.06 -14.19
N GLY A 101 -9.74 3.95 -14.74
CA GLY A 101 -10.03 5.39 -14.88
C GLY A 101 -9.86 6.22 -13.59
N VAL A 102 -9.40 5.62 -12.50
CA VAL A 102 -9.18 6.28 -11.21
C VAL A 102 -7.68 6.52 -11.02
N GLY A 103 -7.29 7.77 -10.80
CA GLY A 103 -5.90 8.15 -10.49
C GLY A 103 -5.49 7.79 -9.06
N MET A 104 -4.20 7.93 -8.74
CA MET A 104 -3.65 7.58 -7.41
C MET A 104 -4.43 8.18 -6.23
N SER A 105 -4.82 9.46 -6.31
CA SER A 105 -5.57 10.13 -5.22
C SER A 105 -6.90 9.46 -4.95
N GLY A 106 -7.70 9.20 -5.99
CA GLY A 106 -9.00 8.55 -5.82
C GLY A 106 -8.88 7.09 -5.36
N GLN A 107 -7.81 6.40 -5.75
CA GLN A 107 -7.52 5.06 -5.24
C GLN A 107 -7.18 5.09 -3.73
N LEU A 108 -6.41 6.10 -3.28
CA LEU A 108 -6.12 6.32 -1.86
C LEU A 108 -7.39 6.70 -1.08
N ASP A 109 -8.22 7.59 -1.62
CA ASP A 109 -9.49 7.99 -1.00
C ASP A 109 -10.38 6.76 -0.77
N ALA A 110 -10.51 5.89 -1.79
CA ALA A 110 -11.32 4.68 -1.69
C ALA A 110 -10.75 3.66 -0.69
N LEU A 111 -9.42 3.54 -0.60
CA LEU A 111 -8.75 2.62 0.32
C LEU A 111 -8.85 3.07 1.77
N LEU A 112 -8.72 4.38 2.01
CA LEU A 112 -8.56 4.98 3.33
C LEU A 112 -9.86 5.57 3.90
N ALA A 113 -10.96 5.47 3.15
CA ALA A 113 -12.31 5.83 3.60
C ALA A 113 -12.74 5.06 4.85
#